data_AF-A0A3P0NLC7-F1
#
_entry.id   AF-A0A3P0NLC7-F1
#
_cell.length_a   1.000
_cell.length_b   1.000
_cell.length_c   1.000
_cell.angle_alpha   90.00
_cell.angle_beta   90.00
_cell.angle_gamma   90.00
#
_symmetry.space_group_name_H-M   'P 1'
#
loop_
_entity.id
_entity.type
_entity.pdbx_description
1 polymer ?
#
loop_
_entity_poly.entity_id
_entity_poly.type
_entity_poly.pdbx_seq_one_letter_code
_entity_poly.pdbx_strand_id
1 'polypeptide(L)'
;MMVFVQKRFAAVFVVGLLLTLAGCSDADESNPSDVSGYNYTDYYIAGFRVGIEGQDLWAGGPNIFPKRHGESRSGGGGGMRCISIPSKWRPDMKLVVKWRRDTHPYDDDRSGDQWLTATTGVPPYGPRTAGFLVHFLPGDRIRIQIRGEKGVLPKIDDRDPFVVQGVLDQALNEK
;
A
#
# COMPACT_ATOMS: atom_id res chain seq x y z
N MET A 1 42.82 11.03 51.28
CA MET A 1 41.37 10.94 50.98
C MET A 1 41.11 11.38 49.54
N MET A 2 41.61 10.65 48.54
CA MET A 2 41.53 11.07 47.12
C MET A 2 41.29 9.91 46.13
N VAL A 3 41.28 8.67 46.61
CA VAL A 3 41.15 7.46 45.77
C VAL A 3 39.69 6.97 45.67
N PHE A 4 38.84 7.36 46.64
CA PHE A 4 37.46 6.87 46.73
C PHE A 4 36.48 7.60 45.77
N VAL A 5 36.80 8.85 45.40
CA VAL A 5 35.95 9.68 44.53
C VAL A 5 36.09 9.27 43.06
N GLN A 6 37.32 8.99 42.59
CA GLN A 6 37.57 8.58 41.19
C GLN A 6 36.90 7.24 40.82
N LYS A 7 36.86 6.26 41.74
CA LYS A 7 36.21 4.96 41.48
C LYS A 7 34.69 5.07 41.30
N ARG A 8 34.04 6.03 41.99
CA ARG A 8 32.59 6.24 41.89
C ARG A 8 32.20 6.92 40.59
N PHE A 9 33.01 7.87 40.11
CA PHE A 9 32.78 8.51 38.81
C PHE A 9 33.03 7.58 37.63
N ALA A 10 34.06 6.73 37.69
CA ALA A 10 34.32 5.74 36.63
C ALA A 10 33.21 4.69 36.53
N ALA A 11 32.66 4.21 37.66
CA ALA A 11 31.58 3.23 37.66
C ALA A 11 30.26 3.80 37.11
N VAL A 12 29.94 5.06 37.43
CA VAL A 12 28.72 5.74 36.90
C VAL A 12 28.84 5.99 35.40
N PHE A 13 30.04 6.30 34.89
CA PHE A 13 30.26 6.47 33.45
C PHE A 13 30.12 5.15 32.68
N VAL A 14 30.59 4.02 33.23
CA VAL A 14 30.48 2.70 32.59
C VAL A 14 29.03 2.20 32.57
N VAL A 15 28.26 2.42 33.64
CA VAL A 15 26.83 2.04 33.70
C VAL A 15 25.97 2.96 32.81
N GLY A 16 26.28 4.26 32.74
CA GLY A 16 25.62 5.19 31.82
C GLY A 16 25.87 4.86 30.34
N LEU A 17 27.07 4.40 30.00
CA LEU A 17 27.44 4.00 28.63
C LEU A 17 26.86 2.64 28.20
N LEU A 18 26.51 1.76 29.16
CA LEU A 18 25.83 0.49 28.89
C LEU A 18 24.34 0.65 28.62
N LEU A 19 23.71 1.72 29.12
CA LEU A 19 22.29 2.02 28.90
C LEU A 19 21.98 2.62 27.51
N THR A 20 22.99 3.05 26.75
CA THR A 20 22.80 3.62 25.41
C THR A 20 22.74 2.58 24.28
N LEU A 21 22.84 1.29 24.59
CA LEU A 21 22.84 0.20 23.59
C LEU A 21 21.50 -0.55 23.48
N ALA A 22 20.48 -0.21 24.27
CA ALA A 22 19.14 -0.81 24.18
C ALA A 22 18.25 -0.17 23.10
N GLY A 23 18.87 0.24 21.99
CA GLY A 23 18.20 0.83 20.82
C GLY A 23 18.31 -0.08 19.60
N CYS A 24 18.03 -1.39 19.73
CA CYS A 24 17.70 -2.20 18.56
C CYS A 24 16.29 -1.80 18.11
N SER A 25 16.17 -0.72 17.33
CA SER A 25 15.04 -0.65 16.42
C SER A 25 15.24 -1.81 15.44
N ASP A 26 14.42 -2.85 15.54
CA ASP A 26 14.15 -3.72 14.39
C ASP A 26 13.69 -2.77 13.28
N ALA A 27 14.65 -2.31 12.46
CA ALA A 27 14.32 -1.63 11.23
C ALA A 27 13.58 -2.69 10.41
N ASP A 28 12.25 -2.60 10.40
CA ASP A 28 11.38 -3.54 9.69
C ASP A 28 11.91 -3.62 8.27
N GLU A 29 12.57 -4.74 7.96
CA GLU A 29 13.26 -4.95 6.69
C GLU A 29 12.22 -4.74 5.59
N SER A 30 12.45 -3.79 4.69
CA SER A 30 11.46 -3.39 3.70
C SER A 30 11.96 -3.65 2.30
N ASN A 31 11.09 -4.19 1.45
CA ASN A 31 11.46 -4.50 0.07
C ASN A 31 11.03 -3.38 -0.86
N PRO A 32 11.91 -2.88 -1.76
CA PRO A 32 11.54 -1.93 -2.79
C PRO A 32 10.52 -2.59 -3.73
N SER A 33 9.27 -2.21 -3.53
CA SER A 33 8.12 -2.84 -4.18
C SER A 33 7.44 -1.84 -5.10
N ASP A 34 6.64 -2.36 -6.02
CA ASP A 34 5.85 -1.56 -6.96
C ASP A 34 4.36 -1.57 -6.58
N VAL A 35 3.64 -0.52 -6.94
CA VAL A 35 2.18 -0.52 -6.94
C VAL A 35 1.69 -0.41 -8.37
N SER A 36 1.05 -1.48 -8.81
CA SER A 36 0.45 -1.58 -10.14
C SER A 36 -1.06 -1.77 -10.02
N GLY A 37 -1.77 -1.61 -11.13
CA GLY A 37 -3.21 -1.80 -11.13
C GLY A 37 -3.74 -2.40 -12.43
N TYR A 38 -4.88 -3.06 -12.29
CA TYR A 38 -5.72 -3.52 -13.39
C TYR A 38 -7.10 -2.89 -13.28
N ASN A 39 -7.60 -2.39 -14.40
CA ASN A 39 -8.93 -1.81 -14.46
C ASN A 39 -9.85 -2.71 -15.30
N TYR A 40 -10.90 -3.23 -14.64
CA TYR A 40 -11.92 -4.10 -15.25
C TYR A 40 -13.20 -3.34 -15.59
N THR A 41 -13.18 -2.03 -15.40
CA THR A 41 -14.33 -1.14 -15.49
C THR A 41 -14.30 -0.33 -16.78
N ASP A 42 -15.43 0.32 -17.05
CA ASP A 42 -15.61 1.18 -18.22
C ASP A 42 -15.32 2.66 -17.90
N TYR A 43 -14.81 2.95 -16.69
CA TYR A 43 -14.42 4.28 -16.25
C TYR A 43 -12.90 4.41 -16.09
N TYR A 44 -12.40 5.64 -16.08
CA TYR A 44 -10.98 5.93 -15.94
C TYR A 44 -10.54 5.91 -14.48
N ILE A 45 -9.35 5.39 -14.22
CA ILE A 45 -8.66 5.57 -12.94
C ILE A 45 -7.61 6.66 -13.14
N ALA A 46 -7.90 7.86 -12.69
CA ALA A 46 -7.06 9.05 -12.83
C ALA A 46 -5.83 9.05 -11.92
N GLY A 47 -5.65 7.99 -11.13
CA GLY A 47 -4.55 7.79 -10.20
C GLY A 47 -5.04 7.12 -8.93
N PHE A 48 -4.13 6.47 -8.23
CA PHE A 48 -4.44 5.83 -6.96
C PHE A 48 -3.24 5.79 -6.05
N ARG A 49 -3.50 5.54 -4.77
CA ARG A 49 -2.48 5.35 -3.75
C ARG A 49 -2.88 4.29 -2.75
N VAL A 50 -1.87 3.58 -2.24
CA VAL A 50 -2.01 2.49 -1.27
C VAL A 50 -1.16 2.82 -0.06
N GLY A 51 -1.72 2.72 1.14
CA GLY A 51 -1.01 2.92 2.40
C GLY A 51 -1.33 1.81 3.39
N ILE A 52 -0.46 1.61 4.38
CA ILE A 52 -0.74 0.71 5.50
C ILE A 52 -1.49 1.51 6.57
N GLU A 53 -2.59 0.96 7.09
CA GLU A 53 -3.36 1.61 8.14
C GLU A 53 -2.46 1.95 9.35
N GLY A 54 -2.49 3.20 9.81
CA GLY A 54 -1.68 3.69 10.91
C GLY A 54 -0.24 4.10 10.55
N GLN A 55 0.16 4.02 9.28
CA GLN A 55 1.46 4.51 8.81
C GLN A 55 1.29 5.69 7.85
N ASP A 56 2.15 6.71 7.98
CA ASP A 56 2.18 7.85 7.06
C ASP A 56 3.10 7.58 5.86
N LEU A 57 2.90 6.42 5.23
CA LEU A 57 3.64 5.98 4.05
C LEU A 57 2.64 5.56 2.97
N TRP A 58 2.70 6.24 1.84
CA TRP A 58 1.79 6.04 0.71
C TRP A 58 2.55 5.71 -0.57
N ALA A 59 1.98 4.77 -1.31
CA ALA A 59 2.46 4.26 -2.57
C ALA A 59 1.57 4.72 -3.72
N GLY A 60 2.08 5.56 -4.62
CA GLY A 60 1.34 5.98 -5.80
C GLY A 60 1.33 4.93 -6.90
N GLY A 61 0.18 4.73 -7.54
CA GLY A 61 0.02 3.93 -8.73
C GLY A 61 -0.26 4.78 -9.99
N PRO A 62 -0.10 4.19 -11.20
CA PRO A 62 -0.28 4.91 -12.45
C PRO A 62 -1.75 5.22 -12.73
N ASN A 63 -2.00 6.10 -13.70
CA ASN A 63 -3.32 6.25 -14.28
C ASN A 63 -3.64 5.05 -15.17
N ILE A 64 -4.90 4.62 -15.21
CA ILE A 64 -5.33 3.42 -15.93
C ILE A 64 -6.58 3.73 -16.76
N PHE A 65 -6.46 3.55 -18.07
CA PHE A 65 -7.58 3.69 -19.02
C PHE A 65 -8.75 2.75 -18.68
N PRO A 66 -9.98 3.04 -19.11
CA PRO A 66 -11.03 2.03 -19.17
C PRO A 66 -10.57 0.79 -19.95
N LYS A 67 -11.15 -0.37 -19.69
CA LYS A 67 -10.93 -1.53 -20.57
C LYS A 67 -11.47 -1.23 -21.97
N ARG A 68 -10.82 -1.73 -23.01
CA ARG A 68 -11.33 -1.59 -24.38
C ARG A 68 -12.42 -2.64 -24.65
N HIS A 69 -13.27 -2.36 -25.63
CA HIS A 69 -14.29 -3.33 -26.06
C HIS A 69 -13.64 -4.67 -26.46
N GLY A 70 -14.10 -5.76 -25.86
CA GLY A 70 -13.56 -7.10 -26.08
C GLY A 70 -12.33 -7.46 -25.24
N GLU A 71 -11.74 -6.51 -24.50
CA GLU A 71 -10.68 -6.81 -23.53
C GLU A 71 -11.27 -7.08 -22.14
N SER A 72 -10.70 -8.04 -21.41
CA SER A 72 -11.15 -8.33 -20.05
C SER A 72 -10.77 -7.24 -19.04
N ARG A 73 -9.70 -6.48 -19.33
CA ARG A 73 -9.14 -5.43 -18.48
C ARG A 73 -8.08 -4.62 -19.23
N SER A 74 -7.79 -3.42 -18.73
CA SER A 74 -6.62 -2.61 -19.09
C SER A 74 -5.61 -2.54 -17.94
N GLY A 75 -4.47 -1.87 -18.17
CA GLY A 75 -3.41 -1.67 -17.16
C GLY A 75 -2.40 -2.82 -17.10
N GLY A 76 -1.71 -2.94 -15.97
CA GLY A 76 -0.66 -3.95 -15.75
C GLY A 76 0.75 -3.52 -16.01
N GLY A 77 0.95 -2.33 -16.56
CA GLY A 77 2.25 -1.67 -16.55
C GLY A 77 2.73 -1.47 -15.11
N GLY A 78 4.03 -1.61 -14.88
CA GLY A 78 4.64 -1.34 -13.58
C GLY A 78 4.57 0.15 -13.25
N GLY A 79 4.37 0.46 -11.98
CA GLY A 79 4.61 1.77 -11.41
C GLY A 79 6.08 1.99 -11.09
N MET A 80 6.36 3.12 -10.43
CA MET A 80 7.68 3.42 -9.88
C MET A 80 7.92 2.58 -8.62
N ARG A 81 9.07 1.87 -8.55
CA ARG A 81 9.52 1.16 -7.35
C ARG A 81 9.97 2.16 -6.28
N CYS A 82 9.04 2.66 -5.48
CA CYS A 82 9.34 3.66 -4.46
C CYS A 82 8.70 3.37 -3.11
N ILE A 83 8.28 2.13 -2.87
CA ILE A 83 7.53 1.79 -1.66
C ILE A 83 8.22 0.71 -0.85
N SER A 84 8.15 0.89 0.46
CA SER A 84 8.62 -0.05 1.46
C SER A 84 7.42 -0.86 1.97
N ILE A 85 7.28 -2.09 1.48
CA ILE A 85 6.35 -3.06 2.08
C ILE A 85 7.11 -3.79 3.20
N PRO A 86 6.54 -3.91 4.43
CA PRO A 86 7.16 -4.69 5.49
C PRO A 86 7.44 -6.11 5.02
N SER A 87 8.64 -6.63 5.23
CA SER A 87 8.99 -8.02 4.87
C SER A 87 8.14 -9.06 5.60
N LYS A 88 7.70 -8.75 6.83
CA LYS A 88 6.91 -9.65 7.67
C LYS A 88 5.43 -9.32 7.58
N TRP A 89 4.66 -10.19 6.91
CA TRP A 89 3.21 -10.15 6.95
C TRP A 89 2.66 -10.49 8.35
N ARG A 90 1.58 -9.82 8.75
CA ARG A 90 0.78 -10.15 9.96
C ARG A 90 -0.71 -10.14 9.62
N PRO A 91 -1.53 -11.00 10.27
CA PRO A 91 -2.95 -11.15 9.94
C PRO A 91 -3.81 -9.92 10.22
N ASP A 92 -3.36 -9.03 11.11
CA ASP A 92 -4.04 -7.78 11.47
C ASP A 92 -3.66 -6.59 10.57
N MET A 93 -2.75 -6.79 9.61
CA MET A 93 -2.39 -5.74 8.66
C MET A 93 -3.59 -5.37 7.79
N LYS A 94 -3.78 -4.06 7.63
CA LYS A 94 -4.75 -3.50 6.70
C LYS A 94 -4.09 -2.52 5.74
N LEU A 95 -4.58 -2.52 4.51
CA LEU A 95 -4.26 -1.52 3.51
C LEU A 95 -5.44 -0.57 3.35
N VAL A 96 -5.12 0.71 3.23
CA VAL A 96 -6.03 1.74 2.80
C VAL A 96 -5.69 2.07 1.35
N VAL A 97 -6.68 1.95 0.47
CA VAL A 97 -6.54 2.28 -0.95
C VAL A 97 -7.42 3.48 -1.22
N LYS A 98 -6.84 4.51 -1.83
CA LYS A 98 -7.56 5.69 -2.30
C LYS A 98 -7.35 5.83 -3.80
N TRP A 99 -8.42 6.01 -4.56
CA TRP A 99 -8.34 6.17 -6.01
C TRP A 99 -9.28 7.24 -6.51
N ARG A 100 -8.88 7.89 -7.59
CA ARG A 100 -9.69 8.88 -8.29
C ARG A 100 -10.28 8.21 -9.52
N ARG A 101 -11.59 8.05 -9.53
CA ARG A 101 -12.35 7.53 -10.66
C ARG A 101 -12.90 8.71 -11.46
N ASP A 102 -12.95 8.58 -12.78
CA ASP A 102 -13.73 9.45 -13.65
C ASP A 102 -14.67 8.60 -14.53
N THR A 103 -15.99 8.70 -14.30
CA THR A 103 -17.02 7.96 -15.06
C THR A 103 -17.38 8.57 -16.40
N HIS A 104 -16.91 9.79 -16.70
CA HIS A 104 -17.12 10.46 -17.98
C HIS A 104 -15.78 10.88 -18.60
N PRO A 105 -14.83 9.95 -18.81
CA PRO A 105 -13.44 10.30 -19.08
C PRO A 105 -13.19 10.91 -20.47
N TYR A 106 -14.20 11.00 -21.32
CA TYR A 106 -14.14 11.53 -22.67
C TYR A 106 -15.02 12.77 -22.87
N ASP A 107 -15.74 13.19 -21.83
CA ASP A 107 -16.66 14.32 -21.87
C ASP A 107 -16.14 15.45 -20.96
N ASP A 108 -16.68 16.65 -21.12
CA ASP A 108 -16.38 17.78 -20.24
C ASP A 108 -17.11 17.68 -18.88
N ASP A 109 -18.00 16.69 -18.70
CA ASP A 109 -18.73 16.46 -17.45
C ASP A 109 -17.82 15.88 -16.36
N ARG A 110 -17.49 16.70 -15.37
CA ARG A 110 -16.66 16.32 -14.22
C ARG A 110 -17.46 15.68 -13.07
N SER A 111 -18.77 15.48 -13.21
CA SER A 111 -19.61 14.89 -12.15
C SER A 111 -19.16 13.48 -11.72
N GLY A 112 -18.51 12.76 -12.63
CA GLY A 112 -17.96 11.43 -12.45
C GLY A 112 -16.60 11.38 -11.77
N ASP A 113 -15.92 12.53 -11.65
CA ASP A 113 -14.58 12.67 -11.12
C ASP A 113 -14.62 12.72 -9.59
N GLN A 114 -14.44 11.57 -8.97
CA GLN A 114 -14.61 11.39 -7.54
C GLN A 114 -13.48 10.55 -6.94
N TRP A 115 -13.04 10.96 -5.77
CA TRP A 115 -12.18 10.15 -4.91
C TRP A 115 -12.99 9.12 -4.14
N LEU A 116 -12.50 7.89 -4.16
CA LEU A 116 -12.99 6.79 -3.36
C LEU A 116 -11.89 6.29 -2.43
N THR A 117 -12.31 5.65 -1.34
CA THR A 117 -11.47 4.97 -0.38
C THR A 117 -12.05 3.62 -0.01
N ALA A 118 -11.17 2.65 0.26
CA ALA A 118 -11.53 1.37 0.83
C ALA A 118 -10.41 0.85 1.72
N THR A 119 -10.78 0.10 2.76
CA THR A 119 -9.85 -0.57 3.66
C THR A 119 -10.03 -2.07 3.52
N THR A 120 -8.93 -2.80 3.35
CA THR A 120 -8.96 -4.26 3.20
C THR A 120 -7.83 -4.92 3.99
N GLY A 121 -8.02 -6.19 4.35
CA GLY A 121 -6.94 -7.00 4.90
C GLY A 121 -5.86 -7.25 3.84
N VAL A 122 -4.64 -7.56 4.29
CA VAL A 122 -3.55 -7.88 3.36
C VAL A 122 -3.49 -9.39 3.16
N PRO A 123 -3.56 -9.90 1.91
CA PRO A 123 -3.36 -11.32 1.67
C PRO A 123 -1.96 -11.76 2.14
N PRO A 124 -1.80 -12.98 2.69
CA PRO A 124 -0.51 -13.47 3.15
C PRO A 124 0.59 -13.38 2.08
N TYR A 125 1.77 -12.91 2.49
CA TYR A 125 2.95 -12.83 1.63
C TYR A 125 4.22 -13.27 2.37
N GLY A 126 5.16 -13.82 1.60
CA GLY A 126 6.49 -14.19 2.10
C GLY A 126 7.45 -13.01 2.17
N PRO A 127 8.67 -13.19 2.70
CA PRO A 127 9.63 -12.11 2.95
C PRO A 127 10.09 -11.35 1.71
N ARG A 128 9.77 -11.85 0.51
CA ARG A 128 10.04 -11.18 -0.76
C ARG A 128 8.75 -11.05 -1.55
N THR A 129 8.37 -9.82 -1.88
CA THR A 129 7.26 -9.47 -2.75
C THR A 129 7.72 -8.44 -3.77
N ALA A 130 7.19 -8.52 -4.99
CA ALA A 130 7.39 -7.52 -6.02
C ALA A 130 6.41 -6.33 -5.86
N GLY A 131 5.42 -6.44 -4.96
CA GLY A 131 4.55 -5.36 -4.56
C GLY A 131 3.07 -5.67 -4.60
N PHE A 132 2.25 -4.61 -4.52
CA PHE A 132 0.80 -4.72 -4.53
C PHE A 132 0.26 -4.48 -5.95
N LEU A 133 -0.76 -5.26 -6.30
CA LEU A 133 -1.55 -5.07 -7.50
C LEU A 133 -2.99 -4.81 -7.10
N VAL A 134 -3.49 -3.63 -7.43
CA VAL A 134 -4.88 -3.22 -7.17
C VAL A 134 -5.73 -3.60 -8.37
N HIS A 135 -6.76 -4.41 -8.15
CA HIS A 135 -7.76 -4.70 -9.17
C HIS A 135 -8.98 -3.80 -8.92
N PHE A 136 -9.25 -2.87 -9.85
CA PHE A 136 -10.45 -2.04 -9.85
C PHE A 136 -11.56 -2.80 -10.56
N LEU A 137 -12.57 -3.19 -9.80
CA LEU A 137 -13.68 -4.03 -10.23
C LEU A 137 -14.95 -3.18 -10.44
N PRO A 138 -15.90 -3.65 -11.26
CA PRO A 138 -17.17 -2.96 -11.45
C PRO A 138 -17.92 -2.73 -10.14
N GLY A 139 -18.61 -1.58 -10.08
CA GLY A 139 -19.36 -1.14 -8.90
C GLY A 139 -18.48 -0.60 -7.78
N ASP A 140 -17.35 0.04 -8.11
CA ASP A 140 -16.42 0.63 -7.13
C ASP A 140 -15.81 -0.36 -6.14
N ARG A 141 -15.74 -1.63 -6.53
CA ARG A 141 -15.08 -2.65 -5.71
C ARG A 141 -13.60 -2.70 -6.03
N ILE A 142 -12.80 -3.07 -5.04
CA ILE A 142 -11.38 -3.33 -5.25
C ILE A 142 -10.99 -4.69 -4.69
N ARG A 143 -9.92 -5.26 -5.24
CA ARG A 143 -9.24 -6.43 -4.68
C ARG A 143 -7.73 -6.22 -4.72
N ILE A 144 -7.06 -6.46 -3.59
CA ILE A 144 -5.60 -6.42 -3.52
C ILE A 144 -5.02 -7.80 -3.81
N GLN A 145 -4.04 -7.85 -4.69
CA GLN A 145 -3.20 -9.01 -4.93
C GLN A 145 -1.76 -8.73 -4.56
N ILE A 146 -1.10 -9.74 -3.99
CA ILE A 146 0.35 -9.74 -3.81
C ILE A 146 1.00 -10.18 -5.11
N ARG A 147 1.91 -9.37 -5.64
CA ARG A 147 2.77 -9.76 -6.75
C ARG A 147 3.97 -10.51 -6.18
N GLY A 148 4.10 -11.79 -6.52
CA GLY A 148 5.34 -12.54 -6.28
C GLY A 148 6.46 -12.06 -7.20
N GLU A 149 7.72 -12.33 -6.83
CA GLU A 149 8.88 -12.04 -7.71
C GLU A 149 8.88 -12.88 -9.00
N LYS A 150 8.27 -14.06 -8.97
CA LYS A 150 8.16 -15.01 -10.08
C LYS A 150 6.80 -15.68 -10.07
N GLY A 151 6.21 -15.89 -11.26
CA GLY A 151 5.00 -16.70 -11.43
C GLY A 151 3.81 -15.99 -12.08
N VAL A 152 2.81 -16.78 -12.44
CA VAL A 152 1.52 -16.30 -12.93
C VAL A 152 0.68 -15.86 -11.74
N LEU A 153 0.06 -14.68 -11.82
CA LEU A 153 -0.85 -14.21 -10.80
C LEU A 153 -2.07 -15.15 -10.70
N PRO A 154 -2.43 -15.66 -9.52
CA PRO A 154 -3.61 -16.50 -9.38
C PRO A 154 -4.86 -15.75 -9.81
N LYS A 155 -5.81 -16.47 -10.43
CA LYS A 155 -7.09 -15.91 -10.86
C LYS A 155 -7.86 -15.40 -9.63
N ILE A 156 -8.59 -14.29 -9.81
CA ILE A 156 -9.50 -13.75 -8.80
C ILE A 156 -10.81 -14.54 -8.86
N ASP A 157 -11.28 -14.99 -7.71
CA ASP A 157 -12.63 -15.52 -7.50
C ASP A 157 -13.54 -14.36 -7.06
N ASP A 158 -14.79 -14.36 -7.52
CA ASP A 158 -15.82 -13.40 -7.08
C ASP A 158 -16.11 -13.52 -5.57
N ARG A 159 -15.76 -14.66 -4.94
CA ARG A 159 -15.86 -14.90 -3.49
C ARG A 159 -14.55 -14.61 -2.74
N ASP A 160 -13.57 -13.97 -3.36
CA ASP A 160 -12.31 -13.62 -2.72
C ASP A 160 -12.58 -12.67 -1.52
N PRO A 161 -12.22 -13.06 -0.28
CA PRO A 161 -12.55 -12.30 0.93
C PRO A 161 -11.83 -10.94 1.00
N PHE A 162 -10.85 -10.70 0.13
CA PHE A 162 -10.14 -9.42 0.03
C PHE A 162 -10.79 -8.46 -0.98
N VAL A 163 -11.93 -8.84 -1.57
CA VAL A 163 -12.79 -7.94 -2.35
C VAL A 163 -13.58 -7.05 -1.38
N VAL A 164 -13.39 -5.74 -1.49
CA VAL A 164 -14.08 -4.76 -0.64
C VAL A 164 -14.75 -3.67 -1.47
N GLN A 165 -15.79 -3.07 -0.91
CA GLN A 165 -16.51 -1.97 -1.52
C GLN A 165 -15.81 -0.64 -1.25
N GLY A 166 -15.63 0.16 -2.30
CA GLY A 166 -15.25 1.56 -2.21
C GLY A 166 -16.39 2.45 -1.79
N VAL A 167 -16.06 3.46 -0.99
CA VAL A 167 -16.95 4.55 -0.61
C VAL A 167 -16.32 5.88 -0.99
N LEU A 168 -17.12 6.94 -1.13
CA LEU A 168 -16.59 8.27 -1.41
C LEU A 168 -15.66 8.74 -0.28
N ASP A 169 -14.49 9.26 -0.64
CA ASP A 169 -13.58 9.92 0.29
C ASP A 169 -14.01 11.39 0.43
N GLN A 170 -14.75 11.72 1.48
CA GLN A 170 -15.28 13.08 1.69
C GLN A 170 -14.17 14.13 1.69
N ALA A 171 -13.10 13.90 2.47
CA ALA A 171 -12.01 14.85 2.62
C ALA A 171 -11.27 15.16 1.31
N LEU A 172 -11.20 14.21 0.37
CA LEU A 172 -10.58 14.43 -0.93
C LEU A 172 -11.54 15.00 -1.99
N ASN A 173 -12.84 14.90 -1.76
CA ASN A 173 -13.88 15.46 -2.63
C ASN A 173 -14.38 16.84 -2.18
N GLU A 174 -14.08 17.28 -0.96
CA GLU A 174 -14.44 18.60 -0.41
C GLU A 174 -13.57 19.77 -0.93
N LYS A 175 -12.98 19.63 -2.12
CA LYS A 175 -12.11 20.65 -2.71
C LYS A 175 -12.84 21.68 -3.56
#